data_AF-A0A9E1J736-F1
#
_entry.id   AF-A0A9E1J736-F1
#
_cell.length_a   1.000
_cell.length_b   1.000
_cell.length_c   1.000
_cell.angle_alpha   90.00
_cell.angle_beta   90.00
_cell.angle_gamma   90.00
#
_symmetry.space_group_name_H-M   'P 1'
#
loop_
_entity.id
_entity.type
_entity.pdbx_description
1 polymer ?
#
loop_
_entity_poly.entity_id
_entity_poly.type
_entity_poly.pdbx_seq_one_letter_code
_entity_poly.pdbx_strand_id
1 'polypeptide(L)' 'MLGPFSTQILGEMGADVIKVEPPGGDIGRWTGVGKNPGMSAAYMMKGRNKRSVVLDLKNSEAKEPLRRLVETADVFV' A
#
# COMPACT_ATOMS: atom_id res chain seq x y z
N MET A 1 -5.55 7.29 -7.51
CA MET A 1 -4.86 8.32 -6.69
C MET A 1 -5.56 8.63 -5.37
N LEU A 2 -6.90 8.58 -5.28
CA LEU A 2 -7.64 9.01 -4.08
C LEU A 2 -7.52 8.03 -2.89
N GLY A 3 -7.58 6.71 -3.11
CA GLY A 3 -7.43 5.72 -2.03
C GLY A 3 -6.09 5.80 -1.27
N PRO A 4 -4.93 5.90 -1.95
CA PRO A 4 -3.66 6.15 -1.27
C PRO A 4 -3.61 7.48 -0.52
N PHE A 5 -4.35 8.50 -0.95
CA PHE A 5 -4.39 9.78 -0.25
C PHE A 5 -5.21 9.70 1.04
N SER A 6 -6.40 9.09 1.01
CA SER A 6 -7.22 8.91 2.22
C SER A 6 -6.49 8.11 3.30
N THR A 7 -5.89 6.98 2.91
CA THR A 7 -5.14 6.13 3.85
C THR A 7 -3.83 6.77 4.32
N GLN A 8 -3.28 7.76 3.59
CA GLN A 8 -2.14 8.54 4.09
C GLN A 8 -2.56 9.47 5.21
N ILE A 9 -3.71 10.13 5.09
CA ILE A 9 -4.28 10.96 6.17
C ILE A 9 -4.54 10.10 7.41
N LEU A 10 -5.12 8.90 7.25
CA LEU A 10 -5.32 7.97 8.38
C LEU A 10 -4.01 7.62 9.09
N GLY A 11 -2.95 7.30 8.32
CA GLY A 11 -1.63 7.03 8.89
C GLY A 11 -1.01 8.24 9.59
N GLU A 12 -1.22 9.45 9.08
CA GLU A 12 -0.80 10.69 9.74
C GLU A 12 -1.56 10.97 11.04
N MET A 13 -2.79 10.50 11.13
CA MET A 13 -3.62 10.56 12.35
C MET A 13 -3.33 9.41 13.33
N GLY A 14 -2.33 8.57 13.05
CA GLY A 14 -1.87 7.51 13.96
C GLY A 14 -2.39 6.10 13.67
N ALA A 15 -3.11 5.89 12.57
CA ALA A 15 -3.52 4.54 12.19
C ALA A 15 -2.32 3.70 11.72
N ASP A 16 -2.30 2.41 12.05
CA ASP A 16 -1.36 1.45 11.47
C ASP A 16 -1.87 0.98 10.11
N VAL A 17 -1.31 1.54 9.04
CA VAL A 17 -1.76 1.30 7.68
C VAL A 17 -0.84 0.32 6.98
N ILE A 18 -1.40 -0.80 6.54
CA ILE A 18 -0.70 -1.82 5.75
C ILE A 18 -1.18 -1.75 4.30
N LYS A 19 -0.29 -1.32 3.41
CA LYS A 19 -0.53 -1.29 1.97
C LYS A 19 -0.28 -2.67 1.36
N VAL A 20 -1.31 -3.28 0.80
CA VAL A 20 -1.19 -4.50 0.00
C VAL A 20 -0.90 -4.11 -1.44
N GLU A 21 0.22 -4.57 -1.98
CA GLU A 21 0.68 -4.23 -3.34
C GLU A 21 0.78 -5.47 -4.23
N PRO A 22 0.53 -5.35 -5.53
CA PRO A 22 0.78 -6.44 -6.47
C PRO A 22 2.30 -6.67 -6.65
N PRO A 23 2.71 -7.80 -7.26
CA PRO A 23 4.07 -7.96 -7.75
C PRO A 23 4.50 -6.78 -8.62
N GLY A 24 5.69 -6.22 -8.37
CA GLY A 24 6.17 -4.99 -9.01
C GLY A 24 5.71 -3.69 -8.35
N GLY A 25 4.81 -3.77 -7.36
CA GLY A 25 4.39 -2.65 -6.53
C GLY A 25 3.30 -1.75 -7.15
N ASP A 26 2.81 -0.80 -6.35
CA ASP A 26 1.84 0.21 -6.75
C ASP A 26 2.40 1.07 -7.91
N ILE A 27 1.55 1.38 -8.89
CA ILE A 27 1.93 2.20 -10.06
C ILE A 27 2.54 3.56 -9.67
N GLY A 28 2.15 4.10 -8.52
CA GLY A 28 2.71 5.30 -7.94
C GLY A 28 4.22 5.21 -7.76
N ARG A 29 4.80 4.02 -7.47
CA ARG A 29 6.27 3.81 -7.34
C ARG A 29 7.05 4.21 -8.57
N TRP A 30 6.41 4.16 -9.74
CA TRP A 30 7.00 4.36 -11.05
C TRP A 30 6.46 5.62 -11.74
N THR A 31 5.57 6.37 -11.08
CA THR A 31 4.94 7.57 -11.64
C THR A 31 5.78 8.81 -11.33
N GLY A 32 6.40 9.38 -12.37
CA GLY A 32 7.21 10.60 -12.28
C GLY A 32 8.66 10.34 -11.86
N VAL A 33 9.36 11.40 -11.49
CA VAL A 33 10.80 11.34 -11.18
C VAL A 33 11.02 10.78 -9.77
N GLY A 34 12.00 9.88 -9.64
CA GLY A 34 12.51 9.39 -8.36
C GLY A 34 14.04 9.33 -8.41
N LYS A 35 14.70 9.64 -7.29
CA LYS A 35 16.16 9.50 -7.18
C LYS A 35 16.60 8.04 -7.09
N ASN A 36 15.76 7.21 -6.44
CA ASN A 36 16.00 5.80 -6.26
C ASN A 36 14.89 4.99 -6.95
N PRO A 37 15.19 3.78 -7.46
CA PRO A 37 14.18 2.89 -8.03
C PRO A 37 13.00 2.67 -7.07
N GLY A 38 11.78 2.79 -7.58
CA GLY A 38 10.54 2.54 -6.84
C GLY A 38 10.18 3.63 -5.82
N MET A 39 10.93 4.74 -5.78
CA MET A 39 10.79 5.85 -4.85
C MET A 39 10.49 7.16 -5.59
N SER A 40 9.54 7.12 -6.53
CA SER A 40 9.07 8.33 -7.19
C SER A 40 8.49 9.35 -6.18
N ALA A 41 8.45 10.62 -6.55
CA ALA A 41 7.77 11.65 -5.76
C ALA A 41 6.30 11.30 -5.49
N ALA A 42 5.61 10.69 -6.47
CA ALA A 42 4.21 10.30 -6.32
C ALA A 42 4.00 9.24 -5.23
N TYR A 43 4.89 8.24 -5.16
CA TYR A 43 4.87 7.21 -4.12
C TYR A 43 5.29 7.77 -2.77
N MET A 44 6.40 8.49 -2.70
CA MET A 44 6.90 9.07 -1.44
C MET A 44 5.87 9.98 -0.77
N MET A 45 5.12 10.75 -1.55
CA MET A 45 4.09 11.64 -1.02
C MET A 45 2.88 10.91 -0.44
N LYS A 46 2.56 9.69 -0.87
CA LYS A 46 1.31 8.98 -0.49
C LYS A 46 1.55 7.62 0.18
N GLY A 47 2.80 7.17 0.22
CA GLY A 47 3.24 5.91 0.81
C GLY A 47 3.84 6.08 2.21
N ARG A 48 4.13 7.31 2.66
CA ARG A 48 4.58 7.58 4.03
C ARG A 48 3.53 7.18 5.07
N ASN A 49 3.98 6.86 6.28
CA ASN A 49 3.16 6.36 7.40
C ASN A 49 2.41 5.05 7.08
N LYS A 50 2.94 4.25 6.15
CA LYS A 50 2.39 2.94 5.79
C LYS A 50 3.49 1.89 5.78
N ARG A 51 3.16 0.71 6.28
CA ARG A 51 3.91 -0.53 5.99
C ARG A 51 3.42 -1.07 4.65
N SER A 52 4.23 -1.87 3.98
CA SER A 52 3.89 -2.45 2.67
C SER A 52 4.15 -3.94 2.66
N VAL A 53 3.23 -4.70 2.08
CA VAL A 53 3.39 -6.14 1.80
C VAL A 53 2.98 -6.41 0.35
N VAL A 54 3.73 -7.27 -0.32
CA VAL A 54 3.42 -7.69 -1.69
C VAL A 54 2.59 -8.97 -1.62
N LEU A 55 1.40 -8.96 -2.23
CA LEU A 55 0.55 -10.14 -2.41
C LEU A 55 0.04 -10.21 -3.85
N ASP A 56 0.30 -11.33 -4.52
CA ASP A 56 -0.29 -11.59 -5.84
C ASP A 56 -1.69 -12.19 -5.69
N LEU A 57 -2.71 -11.33 -5.60
CA LEU A 57 -4.09 -11.76 -5.41
C LEU A 57 -4.69 -12.49 -6.63
N LYS A 58 -3.96 -12.59 -7.76
CA LYS A 58 -4.34 -13.48 -8.87
C LYS A 58 -4.02 -14.95 -8.54
N ASN A 59 -3.04 -15.20 -7.67
CA ASN A 59 -2.84 -16.52 -7.08
C ASN A 59 -3.88 -16.74 -5.98
N SER A 60 -4.68 -17.82 -6.09
CA SER A 60 -5.69 -18.18 -5.10
C SER A 60 -5.11 -18.39 -3.70
N GLU A 61 -3.87 -18.84 -3.59
CA GLU A 61 -3.19 -19.07 -2.31
C GLU A 61 -2.88 -17.76 -1.57
N ALA A 62 -2.72 -16.64 -2.29
CA ALA A 62 -2.45 -15.33 -1.68
C ALA A 62 -3.69 -14.71 -1.01
N LYS A 63 -4.88 -15.29 -1.22
CA LYS A 63 -6.12 -14.83 -0.58
C LYS A 63 -6.13 -15.14 0.92
N GLU A 64 -5.50 -16.22 1.34
CA GLU A 64 -5.51 -16.63 2.74
C GLU A 64 -4.68 -15.70 3.65
N PRO A 65 -3.44 -15.30 3.29
CA PRO A 65 -2.73 -14.23 3.98
C PRO A 65 -3.52 -12.91 4.03
N LEU A 66 -4.20 -12.53 2.95
CA LEU A 66 -5.04 -11.32 2.93
C LEU A 66 -6.19 -11.42 3.93
N ARG A 67 -6.90 -12.55 3.98
CA ARG A 67 -8.00 -12.79 4.92
C ARG A 67 -7.55 -12.65 6.37
N ARG A 68 -6.43 -13.28 6.73
CA ARG A 68 -5.85 -13.14 8.08
C ARG A 68 -5.48 -11.70 8.43
N LEU A 69 -5.03 -10.91 7.45
CA LEU A 69 -4.78 -9.49 7.65
C LEU A 69 -6.08 -8.72 7.94
N VAL A 70 -7.11 -8.96 7.12
CA VAL A 70 -8.42 -8.32 7.21
C VAL A 70 -9.14 -8.68 8.51
N GLU A 71 -9.01 -9.91 9.00
CA GLU A 71 -9.58 -10.35 10.28
C GLU A 71 -9.10 -9.52 11.48
N THR A 72 -7.91 -8.93 11.38
CA THR A 72 -7.33 -8.07 12.43
C THR A 72 -7.50 -6.58 12.16
N ALA A 73 -8.08 -6.20 11.02
CA ALA A 73 -8.17 -4.81 10.59
C ALA A 73 -9.47 -4.17 11.06
N ASP A 74 -9.40 -2.93 11.55
CA ASP A 74 -10.59 -2.13 11.85
C ASP A 74 -11.31 -1.67 10.57
N VAL A 75 -10.56 -1.45 9.47
CA VAL A 75 -11.06 -0.94 8.18
C VAL A 75 -10.31 -1.56 7.00
N PHE A 76 -11.04 -1.96 5.95
CA PHE A 76 -10.49 -2.34 4.64
C PHE A 76 -10.91 -1.31 3.58
N VAL A 77 -9.95 -0.81 2.79
CA VAL A 77 -10.13 0.28 1.81
C VAL A 77 -9.76 -0.17 0.40
#